data_AF-A0A106QCZ7-F1
#
_entry.id   AF-A0A106QCZ7-F1
#
_cell.length_a   1.000
_cell.length_b   1.000
_cell.length_c   1.000
_cell.angle_alpha   90.00
_cell.angle_beta   90.00
_cell.angle_gamma   90.00
#
_symmetry.space_group_name_H-M   'P 1'
#
loop_
_entity.id
_entity.type
_entity.pdbx_description
1 polymer ?
#
loop_
_entity_poly.entity_id
_entity_poly.type
_entity_poly.pdbx_seq_one_letter_code
_entity_poly.pdbx_strand_id
1 'polypeptide(L)'
;MNFFTRIDYMTLKPGNKTAGFFLAVAVPALQALSTVTVTEEEQLRLFADAQTRVRNSGLLAKELVEDCGLELYQGTAVPRYFWVNRMFGGSLGAQPEELGYLADPARVEGLGSELTYSPHNVDAPAAALVLMILVQTWSEWAWGKLLLAEERARKEEDHDR
;
A
#
# COMPACT_ATOMS: atom_id res chain seq x y z
N MET A 1 15.34 8.42 8.96
CA MET A 1 14.29 8.52 7.93
C MET A 1 13.13 9.29 8.54
N ASN A 2 12.78 10.48 8.02
CA ASN A 2 11.79 11.37 8.70
C ASN A 2 10.32 11.06 8.34
N PHE A 3 10.07 10.20 7.34
CA PHE A 3 8.73 9.94 6.80
C PHE A 3 8.65 8.56 6.13
N PHE A 4 7.51 7.85 6.26
CA PHE A 4 7.24 6.56 5.61
C PHE A 4 6.04 6.63 4.64
N THR A 5 4.83 6.93 5.11
CA THR A 5 3.60 7.01 4.28
C THR A 5 2.77 8.25 4.58
N ARG A 6 2.24 8.93 3.54
CA ARG A 6 1.44 10.17 3.61
C ARG A 6 0.18 10.00 2.77
N ILE A 7 -0.94 10.50 3.29
CA ILE A 7 -2.18 10.64 2.53
C ILE A 7 -2.34 12.11 2.19
N ASP A 8 -2.33 12.43 0.90
CA ASP A 8 -2.41 13.77 0.36
C ASP A 8 -3.76 14.01 -0.34
N TYR A 9 -4.30 15.22 -0.20
CA TYR A 9 -5.46 15.72 -0.97
C TYR A 9 -6.73 14.84 -0.92
N MET A 10 -7.18 14.46 0.28
CA MET A 10 -8.45 13.74 0.45
C MET A 10 -9.65 14.59 0.00
N THR A 11 -10.38 14.12 -1.03
CA THR A 11 -11.64 14.68 -1.50
C THR A 11 -12.76 13.65 -1.41
N LEU A 12 -13.81 13.99 -0.66
CA LEU A 12 -15.01 13.16 -0.52
C LEU A 12 -16.21 13.78 -1.27
N LYS A 13 -15.96 14.71 -2.20
CA LYS A 13 -17.03 15.32 -2.98
C LYS A 13 -17.49 14.35 -4.07
N PRO A 14 -18.79 13.97 -4.12
CA PRO A 14 -19.33 13.19 -5.23
C PRO A 14 -19.28 14.01 -6.53
N GLY A 15 -18.85 13.42 -7.66
CA GLY A 15 -18.89 14.07 -8.97
C GLY A 15 -17.94 13.46 -10.01
N ASN A 16 -17.89 14.06 -11.21
CA ASN A 16 -17.04 13.64 -12.36
C ASN A 16 -15.51 13.64 -12.10
N LYS A 17 -15.06 14.06 -10.91
CA LYS A 17 -13.67 14.00 -10.48
C LYS A 17 -13.58 12.94 -9.39
N THR A 18 -12.61 12.05 -9.51
CA THR A 18 -12.30 10.97 -8.59
C THR A 18 -12.34 11.47 -7.13
N ALA A 19 -13.34 11.03 -6.36
CA ALA A 19 -13.27 11.07 -4.90
C ALA A 19 -12.07 10.24 -4.48
N GLY A 20 -11.29 10.63 -3.48
CA GLY A 20 -10.07 9.89 -3.16
C GLY A 20 -8.95 10.76 -2.66
N PHE A 21 -7.75 10.21 -2.72
CA PHE A 21 -6.54 10.79 -2.19
C PHE A 21 -5.35 10.24 -2.97
N PHE A 22 -4.21 10.89 -2.85
CA PHE A 22 -2.94 10.35 -3.27
C PHE A 22 -2.23 9.74 -2.06
N LEU A 23 -1.60 8.59 -2.23
CA LEU A 23 -0.71 8.03 -1.22
C LEU A 23 0.73 8.26 -1.69
N ALA A 24 1.51 8.97 -0.90
CA ALA A 24 2.95 9.06 -1.09
C ALA A 24 3.65 8.09 -0.16
N VAL A 25 4.61 7.32 -0.68
CA VAL A 25 5.47 6.43 0.11
C VAL A 25 6.92 6.78 -0.15
N ALA A 26 7.73 6.88 0.89
CA ALA A 26 9.15 7.14 0.74
C ALA A 26 9.83 6.03 -0.09
N VAL A 27 10.54 6.42 -1.15
CA VAL A 27 11.26 5.50 -2.04
C VAL A 27 12.25 4.60 -1.27
N PRO A 28 13.05 5.12 -0.32
CA PRO A 28 13.91 4.26 0.50
C PRO A 28 13.15 3.17 1.28
N ALA A 29 11.93 3.46 1.72
CA ALA A 29 11.07 2.47 2.38
C ALA A 29 10.65 1.37 1.41
N LEU A 30 10.23 1.76 0.21
CA LEU A 30 9.81 0.82 -0.83
C LEU A 30 10.97 -0.06 -1.28
N GLN A 31 12.19 0.48 -1.37
CA GLN A 31 13.38 -0.31 -1.64
C GLN A 31 13.62 -1.34 -0.53
N ALA A 32 13.56 -0.93 0.74
CA ALA A 32 13.70 -1.87 1.86
C ALA A 32 12.58 -2.93 1.87
N LEU A 33 11.33 -2.55 1.58
CA LEU A 33 10.21 -3.49 1.48
C LEU A 33 10.32 -4.44 0.28
N SER A 34 11.00 -4.02 -0.79
CA SER A 34 11.20 -4.84 -1.99
C SER A 34 12.13 -6.04 -1.73
N THR A 35 12.97 -5.98 -0.68
CA THR A 35 13.82 -7.10 -0.27
C THR A 35 13.14 -8.02 0.76
N VAL A 36 11.97 -7.64 1.27
CA VAL A 36 11.19 -8.43 2.22
C VAL A 36 10.25 -9.36 1.47
N THR A 37 10.60 -10.65 1.42
CA THR A 37 9.72 -11.70 0.89
C THR A 37 8.51 -11.90 1.81
N VAL A 38 7.34 -12.07 1.21
CA VAL A 38 6.06 -12.29 1.89
C VAL A 38 5.54 -13.67 1.56
N THR A 39 5.18 -14.45 2.57
CA THR A 39 4.56 -15.77 2.34
C THR A 39 3.08 -15.62 2.00
N GLU A 40 2.51 -16.64 1.34
CA GLU A 40 1.08 -16.68 1.05
C GLU A 40 0.23 -16.56 2.34
N GLU A 41 0.65 -17.21 3.42
CA GLU A 41 -0.03 -17.12 4.72
C GLU A 41 -0.01 -15.69 5.29
N GLU A 42 1.11 -14.98 5.16
CA GLU A 42 1.21 -13.58 5.59
C GLU A 42 0.33 -12.66 4.74
N GLN A 43 0.30 -12.87 3.43
CA GLN A 43 -0.57 -12.12 2.52
C GLN A 43 -2.05 -12.35 2.85
N LEU A 44 -2.45 -13.61 3.08
CA LEU A 44 -3.82 -13.96 3.48
C LEU A 44 -4.20 -13.31 4.83
N ARG A 45 -3.29 -13.29 5.81
CA ARG A 45 -3.52 -12.60 7.09
C ARG A 45 -3.71 -11.10 6.90
N LEU A 46 -2.84 -10.45 6.14
CA LEU A 46 -2.96 -9.02 5.82
C LEU A 46 -4.31 -8.71 5.17
N PHE A 47 -4.76 -9.54 4.22
CA PHE A 47 -6.04 -9.35 3.55
C PHE A 47 -7.21 -9.54 4.51
N ALA A 48 -7.17 -10.59 5.35
CA ALA A 48 -8.21 -10.86 6.35
C ALA A 48 -8.33 -9.72 7.36
N ASP A 49 -7.21 -9.14 7.81
CA ASP A 49 -7.18 -8.00 8.72
C ASP A 49 -7.79 -6.76 8.06
N ALA A 50 -7.40 -6.48 6.83
CA ALA A 50 -7.92 -5.36 6.05
C ALA A 50 -9.44 -5.47 5.84
N GLN A 51 -9.92 -6.64 5.41
CA GLN A 51 -11.35 -6.90 5.24
C GLN A 51 -12.12 -6.83 6.56
N THR A 52 -11.52 -7.26 7.67
CA THR A 52 -12.13 -7.16 9.00
C THR A 52 -12.30 -5.71 9.42
N ARG A 53 -11.29 -4.86 9.21
CA ARG A 53 -11.37 -3.42 9.48
C ARG A 53 -12.43 -2.73 8.61
N VAL A 54 -12.49 -3.08 7.32
CA VAL A 54 -13.53 -2.58 6.42
C VAL A 54 -14.91 -3.04 6.88
N ARG A 55 -15.09 -4.30 7.25
CA ARG A 55 -16.36 -4.82 7.78
C ARG A 55 -16.82 -4.04 9.02
N ASN A 56 -15.91 -3.79 9.95
CA ASN A 56 -16.20 -3.09 11.20
C ASN A 56 -16.55 -1.61 10.98
N SER A 57 -16.14 -1.01 9.86
CA SER A 57 -16.49 0.37 9.51
C SER A 57 -17.95 0.56 9.12
N GLY A 58 -18.63 -0.51 8.69
CA GLY A 58 -20.01 -0.45 8.19
C GLY A 58 -20.19 0.33 6.88
N LEU A 59 -19.10 0.66 6.17
CA LEU A 59 -19.14 1.50 4.97
C LEU A 59 -19.63 0.77 3.71
N LEU A 60 -19.48 -0.55 3.65
CA LEU A 60 -19.85 -1.38 2.50
C LEU A 60 -20.89 -2.43 2.86
N ALA A 61 -21.71 -2.80 1.88
CA ALA A 61 -22.52 -4.02 1.96
C ALA A 61 -21.62 -5.26 2.10
N LYS A 62 -22.11 -6.30 2.77
CA LYS A 62 -21.30 -7.48 3.15
C LYS A 62 -20.63 -8.13 1.94
N GLU A 63 -21.33 -8.19 0.82
CA GLU A 63 -20.87 -8.78 -0.44
C GLU A 63 -19.71 -7.99 -1.05
N LEU A 64 -19.66 -6.67 -0.84
CA LEU A 64 -18.59 -5.80 -1.33
C LEU A 64 -17.38 -5.76 -0.41
N VAL A 65 -17.54 -6.10 0.88
CA VAL A 65 -16.41 -6.27 1.80
C VAL A 65 -15.50 -7.41 1.33
N GLU A 66 -16.11 -8.48 0.81
CA GLU A 66 -15.37 -9.63 0.27
C GLU A 66 -14.66 -9.29 -1.06
N ASP A 67 -15.10 -8.23 -1.77
CA ASP A 67 -14.50 -7.72 -3.00
C ASP A 67 -13.70 -6.42 -2.80
N CYS A 68 -12.90 -6.36 -1.73
CA CYS A 68 -11.90 -5.31 -1.52
C CYS A 68 -10.59 -5.90 -1.01
N GLY A 69 -9.48 -5.19 -1.23
CA GLY A 69 -8.16 -5.67 -0.81
C GLY A 69 -7.01 -4.90 -1.44
N LEU A 70 -5.82 -5.50 -1.38
CA LEU A 70 -4.61 -4.95 -1.99
C LEU A 70 -3.84 -6.06 -2.70
N GLU A 71 -2.98 -5.70 -3.65
CA GLU A 71 -2.06 -6.62 -4.30
C GLU A 71 -0.64 -6.20 -3.96
N LEU A 72 0.20 -7.18 -3.64
CA LEU A 72 1.62 -6.97 -3.40
C LEU A 72 2.43 -7.22 -4.67
N TYR A 73 3.50 -6.46 -4.85
CA TYR A 73 4.34 -6.53 -6.03
C TYR A 73 5.33 -7.70 -5.93
N GLN A 74 5.19 -8.68 -6.83
CA GLN A 74 6.14 -9.78 -7.03
C GLN A 74 6.49 -10.57 -5.74
N GLY A 75 5.53 -10.76 -4.83
CA GLY A 75 5.75 -11.48 -3.57
C GLY A 75 6.59 -10.72 -2.53
N THR A 76 6.80 -9.42 -2.74
CA THR A 76 7.48 -8.53 -1.78
C THR A 76 6.48 -7.81 -0.87
N ALA A 77 6.95 -7.03 0.10
CA ALA A 77 6.08 -6.23 0.96
C ALA A 77 5.63 -4.89 0.32
N VAL A 78 6.04 -4.62 -0.93
CA VAL A 78 5.65 -3.42 -1.70
C VAL A 78 4.20 -3.55 -2.19
N PRO A 79 3.32 -2.57 -1.97
CA PRO A 79 1.98 -2.60 -2.51
C PRO A 79 2.04 -2.26 -3.99
N ARG A 80 1.38 -3.05 -4.83
CA ARG A 80 1.19 -2.76 -6.25
C ARG A 80 0.00 -1.82 -6.43
N TYR A 81 -1.14 -2.20 -5.86
CA TYR A 81 -2.35 -1.37 -5.83
C TYR A 81 -3.32 -1.84 -4.75
N PHE A 82 -4.25 -0.97 -4.39
CA PHE A 82 -5.39 -1.22 -3.52
C PHE A 82 -6.66 -1.16 -4.35
N TRP A 83 -7.69 -1.93 -4.01
CA TRP A 83 -8.98 -1.90 -4.71
C TRP A 83 -10.17 -2.01 -3.78
N VAL A 84 -11.27 -1.44 -4.23
CA VAL A 84 -12.62 -1.66 -3.73
C VAL A 84 -13.51 -1.92 -4.93
N ASN A 85 -14.22 -3.04 -4.92
CA ASN A 85 -15.12 -3.48 -5.99
C ASN A 85 -14.43 -3.60 -7.36
N ARG A 86 -14.01 -4.82 -7.73
CA ARG A 86 -13.30 -5.06 -9.00
C ARG A 86 -14.17 -4.85 -10.24
N MET A 87 -15.49 -4.96 -10.12
CA MET A 87 -16.42 -4.81 -11.26
C MET A 87 -16.78 -3.36 -11.56
N PHE A 88 -17.06 -2.56 -10.53
CA PHE A 88 -17.58 -1.20 -10.69
C PHE A 88 -16.54 -0.11 -10.43
N GLY A 89 -15.35 -0.49 -9.99
CA GLY A 89 -14.17 0.38 -9.96
C GLY A 89 -13.92 1.04 -8.61
N GLY A 90 -12.67 1.48 -8.48
CA GLY A 90 -12.12 2.15 -7.31
C GLY A 90 -10.79 1.53 -6.92
N SER A 91 -9.69 2.07 -7.43
CA SER A 91 -8.36 1.61 -7.05
C SER A 91 -7.43 2.76 -6.72
N LEU A 92 -6.35 2.42 -6.01
CA LEU A 92 -5.24 3.31 -5.71
C LEU A 92 -3.96 2.57 -6.09
N GLY A 93 -3.23 3.04 -7.10
CA GLY A 93 -2.10 2.30 -7.68
C GLY A 93 -0.95 3.21 -8.09
N ALA A 94 0.26 2.65 -8.09
CA ALA A 94 1.44 3.28 -8.68
C ALA A 94 1.62 2.81 -10.14
N GLN A 95 2.43 3.52 -10.92
CA GLN A 95 2.73 3.07 -12.28
C GLN A 95 3.57 1.78 -12.22
N PRO A 96 3.23 0.72 -12.97
CA PRO A 96 3.96 -0.54 -12.91
C PRO A 96 5.45 -0.42 -13.25
N GLU A 97 5.80 0.51 -14.14
CA GLU A 97 7.19 0.77 -14.55
C GLU A 97 8.03 1.32 -13.38
N GLU A 98 7.46 2.24 -12.60
CA GLU A 98 8.13 2.84 -11.43
C GLU A 98 8.40 1.79 -10.34
N LEU A 99 7.46 0.86 -10.11
CA LEU A 99 7.67 -0.26 -9.19
C LEU A 99 8.80 -1.18 -9.66
N GLY A 100 8.95 -1.36 -10.97
CA GLY A 100 10.04 -2.15 -11.56
C GLY A 100 11.42 -1.55 -11.31
N TYR A 101 11.51 -0.24 -11.05
CA TYR A 101 12.79 0.42 -10.80
C TYR A 101 13.28 0.23 -9.37
N LEU A 102 12.42 -0.14 -8.41
CA LEU A 102 12.79 -0.29 -7.00
C LEU A 102 13.95 -1.29 -6.76
N ALA A 103 14.11 -2.27 -7.65
CA ALA A 103 15.17 -3.27 -7.60
C ALA A 103 16.50 -2.81 -8.24
N ASP A 104 16.54 -1.68 -8.95
CA ASP A 104 17.72 -1.18 -9.68
C ASP A 104 18.15 0.21 -9.16
N PRO A 105 19.22 0.30 -8.34
CA PRO A 105 19.69 1.56 -7.77
C PRO A 105 19.94 2.67 -8.80
N ALA A 106 20.36 2.34 -10.02
CA ALA A 106 20.64 3.32 -11.06
C ALA A 106 19.36 3.96 -11.64
N ARG A 107 18.22 3.26 -11.57
CA ARG A 107 16.92 3.77 -12.04
C ARG A 107 16.12 4.45 -10.95
N VAL A 108 16.36 4.08 -9.69
CA VAL A 108 15.69 4.68 -8.53
C VAL A 108 15.98 6.17 -8.41
N GLU A 109 17.16 6.65 -8.81
CA GLU A 109 17.49 8.09 -8.77
C GLU A 109 16.47 8.94 -9.54
N GLY A 110 15.88 8.39 -10.61
CA GLY A 110 14.84 9.05 -11.41
C GLY A 110 13.45 9.11 -10.77
N LEU A 111 13.18 8.35 -9.70
CA LEU A 111 11.88 8.34 -9.00
C LEU A 111 11.74 9.49 -7.99
N GLY A 112 12.86 10.13 -7.61
CA GLY A 112 12.88 11.10 -6.52
C GLY A 112 12.77 10.45 -5.13
N SER A 113 12.35 11.23 -4.13
CA SER A 113 12.31 10.78 -2.72
C SER A 113 11.05 10.00 -2.34
N GLU A 114 10.00 10.08 -3.15
CA GLU A 114 8.67 9.53 -2.84
C GLU A 114 7.97 9.04 -4.11
N LEU A 115 7.35 7.86 -4.00
CA LEU A 115 6.51 7.28 -5.04
C LEU A 115 5.04 7.58 -4.74
N THR A 116 4.28 8.00 -5.74
CA THR A 116 2.88 8.37 -5.59
C THR A 116 1.95 7.29 -6.15
N TYR A 117 0.99 6.87 -5.35
CA TYR A 117 -0.14 6.05 -5.76
C TYR A 117 -1.34 6.96 -6.01
N SER A 118 -1.92 6.84 -7.20
CA SER A 118 -2.99 7.72 -7.68
C SER A 118 -4.33 6.98 -7.71
N PRO A 119 -5.45 7.67 -7.42
CA PRO A 119 -6.75 7.04 -7.41
C PRO A 119 -7.30 6.90 -8.84
N HIS A 120 -7.98 5.80 -9.12
CA HIS A 120 -8.62 5.51 -10.41
C HIS A 120 -10.05 5.00 -10.19
N ASN A 121 -11.01 5.63 -10.88
CA ASN A 121 -12.45 5.29 -10.84
C ASN A 121 -13.04 5.19 -9.42
N VAL A 122 -12.53 6.03 -8.51
CA VAL A 122 -13.06 6.15 -7.15
C VAL A 122 -14.15 7.22 -7.17
N ASP A 123 -15.40 6.81 -7.41
CA ASP A 123 -16.50 7.77 -7.67
C ASP A 123 -17.36 8.05 -6.42
N ALA A 124 -17.20 7.24 -5.37
CA ALA A 124 -17.98 7.32 -4.15
C ALA A 124 -17.11 7.62 -2.91
N PRO A 125 -17.58 8.46 -1.97
CA PRO A 125 -16.89 8.70 -0.71
C PRO A 125 -16.62 7.42 0.09
N ALA A 126 -17.56 6.48 0.08
CA ALA A 126 -17.39 5.18 0.73
C ALA A 126 -16.20 4.40 0.15
N ALA A 127 -16.02 4.43 -1.18
CA ALA A 127 -14.89 3.78 -1.84
C ALA A 127 -13.55 4.43 -1.43
N ALA A 128 -13.49 5.76 -1.39
CA ALA A 128 -12.31 6.49 -0.92
C ALA A 128 -11.95 6.15 0.54
N LEU A 129 -12.94 6.07 1.43
CA LEU A 129 -12.74 5.70 2.83
C LEU A 129 -12.30 4.25 3.00
N VAL A 130 -12.84 3.33 2.20
CA VAL A 130 -12.39 1.93 2.19
C VAL A 130 -10.92 1.85 1.75
N LEU A 131 -10.54 2.51 0.65
CA LEU A 131 -9.15 2.57 0.21
C LEU A 131 -8.23 3.14 1.29
N MET A 132 -8.68 4.15 2.04
CA MET A 132 -7.93 4.69 3.17
C MET A 132 -7.70 3.64 4.27
N ILE A 133 -8.72 2.84 4.63
CA ILE A 133 -8.59 1.74 5.60
C ILE A 133 -7.57 0.71 5.10
N LEU A 134 -7.62 0.34 3.81
CA LEU A 134 -6.70 -0.62 3.22
C LEU A 134 -5.25 -0.10 3.26
N VAL A 135 -5.04 1.17 2.90
CA VAL A 135 -3.73 1.84 2.95
C VAL A 135 -3.19 1.91 4.36
N GLN A 136 -4.01 2.26 5.34
CA GLN A 136 -3.60 2.30 6.75
C GLN A 136 -3.21 0.92 7.26
N THR A 137 -4.00 -0.10 6.93
CA THR A 137 -3.73 -1.48 7.34
C THR A 137 -2.41 -1.99 6.78
N TRP A 138 -2.16 -1.76 5.49
CA TRP A 138 -0.87 -2.08 4.88
C TRP A 138 0.27 -1.26 5.50
N SER A 139 0.08 0.04 5.72
CA SER A 139 1.13 0.90 6.28
C SER A 139 1.58 0.41 7.67
N GLU A 140 0.65 0.08 8.55
CA GLU A 140 0.96 -0.45 9.89
C GLU A 140 1.73 -1.78 9.80
N TRP A 141 1.27 -2.69 8.93
CA TRP A 141 1.92 -3.98 8.72
C TRP A 141 3.32 -3.84 8.10
N ALA A 142 3.47 -3.00 7.07
CA ALA A 142 4.72 -2.76 6.36
C ALA A 142 5.74 -2.06 7.27
N TRP A 143 5.29 -1.16 8.14
CA TRP A 143 6.14 -0.58 9.17
C TRP A 143 6.72 -1.65 10.11
N GLY A 144 5.90 -2.61 10.54
CA GLY A 144 6.36 -3.77 11.31
C GLY A 144 7.43 -4.59 10.57
N LYS A 145 7.27 -4.76 9.26
CA LYS A 145 8.27 -5.44 8.40
C LYS A 145 9.60 -4.68 8.33
N LEU A 146 9.55 -3.36 8.18
CA LEU A 146 10.75 -2.50 8.17
C LEU A 146 11.53 -2.61 9.49
N LEU A 147 10.84 -2.51 10.63
CA LEU A 147 11.49 -2.64 11.95
C LEU A 147 12.20 -3.98 12.13
N LEU A 148 11.59 -5.09 11.69
CA LEU A 148 12.20 -6.41 11.76
C LEU A 148 13.41 -6.54 10.82
N ALA A 149 13.36 -5.94 9.64
CA ALA A 149 14.49 -5.93 8.71
C ALA A 149 15.68 -5.14 9.28
N GLU A 150 15.43 -3.96 9.87
CA GLU A 150 16.47 -3.15 10.54
C GLU A 150 17.08 -3.86 11.76
N GLU A 151 16.29 -4.63 12.52
CA GLU A 151 16.81 -5.41 13.64
C GLU A 151 17.70 -6.56 13.17
N ARG A 152 17.34 -7.25 12.08
CA ARG A 152 18.17 -8.33 11.50
C ARG A 152 19.50 -7.80 10.98
N ALA A 153 19.48 -6.71 10.22
CA ALA A 153 20.69 -6.09 9.68
C ALA A 153 21.68 -5.70 10.79
N ARG A 154 21.20 -5.11 11.89
CA ARG A 154 22.06 -4.77 13.04
C ARG A 154 22.70 -5.99 13.70
N LYS A 155 21.95 -7.07 13.85
CA LYS A 155 22.47 -8.32 14.46
C LYS A 155 23.53 -8.99 13.59
N GLU A 156 23.43 -8.87 12.27
CA GLU A 156 24.44 -9.39 11.32
C GLU A 156 25.72 -8.54 11.38
N GLU A 157 25.61 -7.21 11.41
CA GLU A 157 26.76 -6.31 11.55
C GLU A 157 27.54 -6.50 12.87
N ASP A 158 26.85 -6.83 13.95
CA ASP A 158 27.47 -7.10 15.26
C ASP A 158 28.15 -8.49 15.32
N HIS A 159 27.77 -9.43 14.45
CA HIS A 159 28.35 -10.77 14.39
C HIS A 159 29.62 -10.84 13.50
N ASP A 160 29.75 -9.90 12.56
CA ASP A 160 30.91 -9.78 11.66
C ASP A 160 32.03 -8.86 12.20
N ARG A 161 31.91 -8.38 13.45
CA ARG A 161 32.91 -7.54 14.17
C ARG A 161 33.62 -8.32 15.27
#